data_AF-A0A2H3ILM9-F1
#
_entry.id   AF-A0A2H3ILM9-F1
#
_cell.length_a   1.000
_cell.length_b   1.000
_cell.length_c   1.000
_cell.angle_alpha   90.00
_cell.angle_beta   90.00
_cell.angle_gamma   90.00
#
_symmetry.space_group_name_H-M   'P 1'
#
loop_
_entity.id
_entity.type
_entity.pdbx_description
1 polymer ?
#
loop_
_entity_poly.entity_id
_entity_poly.type
_entity_poly.pdbx_seq_one_letter_code
_entity_poly.pdbx_strand_id
1 'polypeptide(L)'
;MNPPTSIHGKTGLDGTNLLPKPKSNPKWTESATLAMASALLAQPPNTAVIVATGPLTNIAILFRDYPELAGHIKSLSLMGGAFGGGFTNVSLGTVNDPDRIGNYTPWAEFNILADPEAAAQIFNDNIIAAKTIVIPLDLTHQVLATERVRNLLLYGKSGQRNGKARSTLRQMLVELLMYFAETYANVFGITAGPPLHDPIAVAAALIGTPWEISFQDSHNQRPERFCVSVETEGSYKDAVEGKTRTGMTVQIPLQPGADGVTIPRRLDVSHFWKVLEDCIEMADEKVKLESV
;
A
#
# COMPACT_ATOMS: atom_id res chain seq x y z
N MET A 1 -12.96 -11.46 8.48
CA MET A 1 -13.33 -10.93 7.15
C MET A 1 -12.96 -11.95 6.07
N ASN A 2 -13.67 -11.99 4.94
CA ASN A 2 -13.31 -12.86 3.80
C ASN A 2 -12.42 -12.09 2.78
N PRO A 3 -11.62 -12.79 1.96
CA PRO A 3 -10.86 -12.16 0.88
C PRO A 3 -11.78 -11.36 -0.08
N PRO A 4 -11.31 -10.22 -0.63
CA PRO A 4 -12.13 -9.34 -1.47
C PRO A 4 -12.18 -9.88 -2.91
N THR A 5 -12.87 -11.00 -3.11
CA THR A 5 -12.95 -11.69 -4.41
C THR A 5 -13.60 -10.85 -5.51
N SER A 6 -14.35 -9.81 -5.15
CA SER A 6 -14.91 -8.83 -6.11
C SER A 6 -13.84 -7.91 -6.72
N ILE A 7 -12.67 -7.79 -6.10
CA ILE A 7 -11.56 -6.93 -6.55
C ILE A 7 -10.43 -7.75 -7.14
N HIS A 8 -10.03 -8.84 -6.47
CA HIS A 8 -8.87 -9.65 -6.86
C HIS A 8 -9.23 -11.03 -7.43
N GLY A 9 -10.53 -11.29 -7.61
CA GLY A 9 -11.03 -12.55 -8.12
C GLY A 9 -10.89 -13.71 -7.14
N LYS A 10 -11.19 -14.92 -7.60
CA LYS A 10 -11.25 -16.11 -6.71
C LYS A 10 -9.86 -16.60 -6.30
N THR A 11 -8.86 -16.40 -7.14
CA THR A 11 -7.47 -16.81 -6.83
C THR A 11 -6.71 -15.75 -6.05
N GLY A 12 -7.21 -14.51 -6.00
CA GLY A 12 -6.50 -13.34 -5.47
C GLY A 12 -5.53 -12.68 -6.46
N LEU A 13 -5.32 -13.29 -7.64
CA LEU A 13 -4.51 -12.76 -8.73
C LEU A 13 -5.18 -13.04 -10.09
N ASP A 14 -6.52 -13.02 -10.12
CA ASP A 14 -7.26 -13.18 -11.37
C ASP A 14 -6.91 -12.03 -12.35
N GLY A 15 -7.10 -12.29 -13.64
CA GLY A 15 -6.84 -11.31 -14.71
C GLY A 15 -5.68 -11.68 -15.62
N THR A 16 -4.86 -12.66 -15.25
CA THR A 16 -3.78 -13.17 -16.09
C THR A 16 -3.61 -14.68 -15.97
N ASN A 17 -3.17 -15.32 -17.05
CA ASN A 17 -2.71 -16.72 -17.06
C ASN A 17 -1.17 -16.83 -17.14
N LEU A 18 -0.47 -15.70 -17.00
CA LEU A 18 0.98 -15.61 -17.21
C LEU A 18 1.81 -15.78 -15.93
N LEU A 19 1.16 -16.06 -14.80
CA LEU A 19 1.86 -16.30 -13.54
C LEU A 19 2.83 -17.49 -13.68
N PRO A 20 4.10 -17.34 -13.26
CA PRO A 20 5.04 -18.44 -13.30
C PRO A 20 4.65 -19.51 -12.27
N LYS A 21 5.03 -20.76 -12.53
CA LYS A 21 4.95 -21.82 -11.52
C LYS A 21 5.96 -21.51 -10.41
N PRO A 22 5.56 -21.56 -9.12
CA PRO A 22 6.50 -21.40 -8.01
C PRO A 22 7.67 -22.37 -8.11
N LYS A 23 8.90 -21.88 -7.96
CA LYS A 23 10.12 -22.71 -7.96
C LYS A 23 10.33 -23.48 -6.64
N SER A 24 9.58 -23.12 -5.60
CA SER A 24 9.67 -23.73 -4.26
C SER A 24 8.29 -23.83 -3.62
N ASN A 25 8.14 -24.80 -2.71
CA ASN A 25 6.95 -24.92 -1.87
C ASN A 25 6.92 -23.83 -0.79
N PRO A 26 5.74 -23.49 -0.26
CA PRO A 26 5.65 -22.66 0.93
C PRO A 26 6.40 -23.31 2.10
N LYS A 27 7.06 -22.49 2.92
CA LYS A 27 7.72 -22.95 4.15
C LYS A 27 6.72 -22.91 5.30
N TRP A 28 6.46 -24.07 5.89
CA TRP A 28 5.50 -24.23 7.00
C TRP A 28 6.17 -24.52 8.35
N THR A 29 7.51 -24.51 8.39
CA THR A 29 8.30 -24.92 9.55
C THR A 29 8.34 -23.89 10.67
N GLU A 30 7.96 -22.63 10.38
CA GLU A 30 7.94 -21.53 11.33
C GLU A 30 6.77 -20.59 11.04
N SER A 31 6.31 -19.85 12.05
CA SER A 31 5.30 -18.81 11.84
C SER A 31 5.92 -17.61 11.12
N ALA A 32 5.10 -16.86 10.37
CA ALA A 32 5.54 -15.63 9.73
C ALA A 32 6.12 -14.62 10.73
N THR A 33 5.57 -14.57 11.95
CA THR A 33 6.03 -13.66 13.01
C THR A 33 7.40 -14.03 13.55
N LEU A 34 7.69 -15.32 13.74
CA LEU A 34 9.02 -15.80 14.12
C LEU A 34 10.05 -15.56 13.01
N ALA A 35 9.67 -15.80 11.75
CA ALA A 35 10.53 -15.53 10.60
C ALA A 35 10.85 -14.02 10.49
N MET A 36 9.87 -13.14 10.68
CA MET A 36 10.07 -11.69 10.71
C MET A 36 11.00 -11.27 11.84
N ALA A 37 10.77 -11.74 13.08
CA ALA A 37 11.61 -11.42 14.22
C ALA A 37 13.07 -11.83 13.97
N SER A 38 13.28 -13.06 13.49
CA SER A 38 14.62 -13.57 13.17
C SER A 38 15.32 -12.75 12.08
N ALA A 39 14.59 -12.39 11.01
CA ALA A 39 15.14 -11.57 9.94
C ALA A 39 15.52 -10.16 10.40
N LEU A 40 14.71 -9.55 11.28
CA LEU A 40 14.99 -8.22 11.83
C LEU A 40 16.18 -8.23 12.78
N LEU A 41 16.25 -9.20 13.70
CA LEU A 41 17.37 -9.35 14.63
C LEU A 41 18.71 -9.65 13.93
N ALA A 42 18.67 -10.24 12.75
CA ALA A 42 19.85 -10.46 11.92
C ALA A 42 20.40 -9.17 11.26
N GLN A 43 19.65 -8.06 11.28
CA GLN A 43 20.08 -6.76 10.77
C GLN A 43 20.57 -5.84 11.89
N PRO A 44 21.52 -4.92 11.62
CA PRO A 44 21.89 -3.89 12.58
C PRO A 44 20.69 -3.03 12.98
N PRO A 45 20.61 -2.56 14.24
CA PRO A 45 19.54 -1.67 14.69
C PRO A 45 19.38 -0.44 13.78
N ASN A 46 18.13 -0.03 13.59
CA ASN A 46 17.70 1.11 12.79
C ASN A 46 18.05 1.03 11.28
N THR A 47 18.20 -0.17 10.72
CA THR A 47 18.46 -0.35 9.27
C THR A 47 17.29 -0.98 8.51
N ALA A 48 16.57 -1.93 9.11
CA ALA A 48 15.50 -2.66 8.44
C ALA A 48 14.18 -1.86 8.39
N VAL A 49 13.53 -1.83 7.22
CA VAL A 49 12.19 -1.27 7.02
C VAL A 49 11.19 -2.41 6.88
N ILE A 50 10.13 -2.40 7.67
CA ILE A 50 8.99 -3.30 7.46
C ILE A 50 8.04 -2.63 6.46
N VAL A 51 7.60 -3.36 5.43
CA VAL A 51 6.58 -2.90 4.48
C VAL A 51 5.35 -3.81 4.62
N ALA A 52 4.24 -3.25 5.09
CA ALA A 52 2.99 -3.98 5.31
C ALA A 52 1.92 -3.51 4.31
N THR A 53 1.48 -4.42 3.43
CA THR A 53 0.49 -4.11 2.36
C THR A 53 -0.78 -4.95 2.46
N GLY A 54 -0.99 -5.56 3.62
CA GLY A 54 -2.19 -6.32 3.96
C GLY A 54 -2.66 -5.97 5.38
N PRO A 55 -3.60 -6.76 5.95
CA PRO A 55 -4.03 -6.59 7.33
C PRO A 55 -2.84 -6.64 8.30
N LEU A 56 -2.88 -5.79 9.34
CA LEU A 56 -1.75 -5.58 10.24
C LEU A 56 -1.58 -6.67 11.31
N THR A 57 -2.38 -7.74 11.27
CA THR A 57 -2.39 -8.83 12.25
C THR A 57 -1.00 -9.36 12.57
N ASN A 58 -0.20 -9.69 11.54
CA ASN A 58 1.15 -10.22 11.74
C ASN A 58 2.10 -9.19 12.35
N ILE A 59 1.93 -7.90 12.04
CA ILE A 59 2.78 -6.81 12.57
C ILE A 59 2.42 -6.54 14.03
N ALA A 60 1.13 -6.52 14.36
CA ALA A 60 0.66 -6.38 15.73
C ALA A 60 1.11 -7.55 16.62
N ILE A 61 1.02 -8.79 16.12
CA ILE A 61 1.55 -9.97 16.82
C ILE A 61 3.07 -9.86 17.00
N LEU A 62 3.81 -9.44 15.97
CA LEU A 62 5.25 -9.26 16.04
C LEU A 62 5.65 -8.32 17.18
N PHE A 63 5.08 -7.12 17.27
CA PHE A 63 5.44 -6.17 18.31
C PHE A 63 4.86 -6.51 19.69
N ARG A 64 3.79 -7.30 19.76
CA ARG A 64 3.30 -7.85 21.02
C ARG A 64 4.27 -8.89 21.58
N ASP A 65 4.71 -9.82 20.73
CA ASP A 65 5.52 -10.96 21.15
C ASP A 65 7.02 -10.61 21.27
N TYR A 66 7.49 -9.59 20.52
CA TYR A 66 8.86 -9.09 20.47
C TYR A 66 8.91 -7.55 20.56
N PRO A 67 8.52 -6.96 21.71
CA PRO A 67 8.39 -5.51 21.86
C PRO A 67 9.69 -4.73 21.64
N GLU A 68 10.86 -5.34 21.87
CA GLU A 68 12.16 -4.74 21.59
C GLU A 68 12.35 -4.38 20.11
N LEU A 69 11.65 -5.07 19.21
CA LEU A 69 11.73 -4.81 17.77
C LEU A 69 11.17 -3.44 17.39
N ALA A 70 10.31 -2.84 18.21
CA ALA A 70 9.82 -1.49 18.00
C ALA A 70 10.97 -0.46 17.97
N GLY A 71 11.90 -0.59 18.91
CA GLY A 71 13.13 0.20 18.97
C GLY A 71 14.14 -0.20 17.90
N HIS A 72 14.12 -1.46 17.45
CA HIS A 72 15.12 -2.03 16.54
C HIS A 72 14.93 -1.66 15.07
N ILE A 73 13.69 -1.57 14.57
CA ILE A 73 13.45 -1.27 13.15
C ILE A 73 13.81 0.17 12.79
N LYS A 74 14.17 0.42 11.52
CA LYS A 74 14.30 1.78 10.96
C LYS A 74 12.93 2.46 10.90
N SER A 75 11.98 1.80 10.23
CA SER A 75 10.61 2.31 10.04
C SER A 75 9.62 1.21 9.68
N LEU A 76 8.34 1.50 9.88
CA LEU A 76 7.21 0.73 9.38
C LEU A 76 6.51 1.56 8.28
N SER A 77 6.50 1.05 7.06
CA SER A 77 5.71 1.61 5.97
C SER A 77 4.48 0.73 5.75
N LEU A 78 3.28 1.29 5.83
CA LEU A 78 2.05 0.53 5.63
C LEU A 78 1.14 1.15 4.58
N MET A 79 0.54 0.31 3.74
CA MET A 79 -0.58 0.69 2.87
C MET A 79 -1.88 0.36 3.59
N GLY A 80 -2.65 1.40 3.90
CA GLY A 80 -3.94 1.25 4.54
C GLY A 80 -4.49 2.57 5.07
N GLY A 81 -5.77 2.57 5.36
CA GLY A 81 -6.48 3.74 5.89
C GLY A 81 -6.97 4.71 4.83
N ALA A 82 -7.93 5.54 5.24
CA ALA A 82 -8.53 6.60 4.46
C ALA A 82 -8.96 7.72 5.41
N PHE A 83 -8.49 8.94 5.17
CA PHE A 83 -8.75 10.07 6.06
C PHE A 83 -9.83 10.99 5.50
N GLY A 84 -9.83 11.25 4.19
CA GLY A 84 -10.81 12.11 3.54
C GLY A 84 -10.89 13.50 4.14
N GLY A 85 -12.08 14.11 4.14
CA GLY A 85 -12.30 15.42 4.78
C GLY A 85 -11.42 16.55 4.23
N GLY A 86 -10.99 16.46 2.97
CA GLY A 86 -10.07 17.43 2.35
C GLY A 86 -8.60 17.25 2.76
N PHE A 87 -8.21 16.11 3.33
CA PHE A 87 -6.82 15.82 3.69
C PHE A 87 -5.88 15.89 2.46
N THR A 88 -6.36 15.45 1.30
CA THR A 88 -5.73 15.75 0.00
C THR A 88 -6.75 16.38 -0.95
N ASN A 89 -6.31 16.75 -2.15
CA ASN A 89 -7.19 17.23 -3.21
C ASN A 89 -7.92 16.09 -3.96
N VAL A 90 -7.71 14.83 -3.57
CA VAL A 90 -8.38 13.69 -4.18
C VAL A 90 -9.72 13.44 -3.52
N SER A 91 -10.75 13.24 -4.34
CA SER A 91 -12.04 12.73 -3.87
C SER A 91 -11.96 11.22 -3.68
N LEU A 92 -12.30 10.75 -2.48
CA LEU A 92 -12.39 9.32 -2.15
C LEU A 92 -13.81 8.76 -2.29
N GLY A 93 -14.80 9.64 -2.40
CA GLY A 93 -16.20 9.26 -2.55
C GLY A 93 -16.46 8.44 -3.79
N THR A 94 -17.62 7.79 -3.78
CA THR A 94 -18.14 7.07 -4.94
C THR A 94 -19.04 7.97 -5.77
N VAL A 95 -19.37 7.55 -6.99
CA VAL A 95 -20.29 8.30 -7.87
C VAL A 95 -21.65 8.59 -7.20
N ASN A 96 -22.09 7.70 -6.30
CA ASN A 96 -23.41 7.78 -5.64
C ASN A 96 -23.33 8.20 -4.16
N ASP A 97 -22.13 8.35 -3.60
CA ASP A 97 -21.89 8.68 -2.20
C ASP A 97 -20.57 9.46 -2.09
N PRO A 98 -20.60 10.80 -2.27
CA PRO A 98 -19.40 11.61 -2.35
C PRO A 98 -18.70 11.82 -0.99
N ASP A 99 -19.43 11.62 0.11
CA ASP A 99 -18.91 11.84 1.48
C ASP A 99 -18.20 10.59 2.03
N ARG A 100 -18.35 9.44 1.37
CA ARG A 100 -17.63 8.20 1.66
C ARG A 100 -16.12 8.38 1.50
N ILE A 101 -15.36 7.76 2.40
CA ILE A 101 -13.89 7.77 2.36
C ILE A 101 -13.28 6.38 2.21
N GLY A 102 -13.98 5.33 2.66
CA GLY A 102 -13.48 3.96 2.60
C GLY A 102 -13.65 3.32 1.22
N ASN A 103 -12.75 2.40 0.83
CA ASN A 103 -12.93 1.58 -0.38
C ASN A 103 -13.78 0.33 -0.12
N TYR A 104 -13.91 -0.13 1.13
CA TYR A 104 -14.66 -1.35 1.46
C TYR A 104 -15.99 -1.05 2.15
N THR A 105 -15.98 -0.36 3.28
CA THR A 105 -17.19 0.22 3.91
C THR A 105 -17.25 1.72 3.64
N PRO A 106 -18.36 2.42 3.96
CA PRO A 106 -18.40 3.87 3.79
C PRO A 106 -17.26 4.62 4.50
N TRP A 107 -16.73 4.04 5.59
CA TRP A 107 -15.77 4.71 6.47
C TRP A 107 -14.37 4.08 6.50
N ALA A 108 -14.22 2.82 6.07
CA ALA A 108 -12.99 2.07 6.26
C ALA A 108 -12.38 1.55 4.96
N GLU A 109 -11.05 1.64 4.93
CA GLU A 109 -10.20 0.98 3.96
C GLU A 109 -10.05 -0.52 4.32
N PHE A 110 -9.96 -1.38 3.31
CA PHE A 110 -9.95 -2.84 3.43
C PHE A 110 -8.92 -3.40 4.45
N ASN A 111 -7.64 -3.02 4.36
CA ASN A 111 -6.59 -3.57 5.22
C ASN A 111 -6.83 -3.23 6.70
N ILE A 112 -7.26 -2.00 6.99
CA ILE A 112 -7.59 -1.58 8.36
C ILE A 112 -8.85 -2.28 8.85
N LEU A 113 -9.90 -2.38 8.03
CA LEU A 113 -11.14 -3.07 8.40
C LEU A 113 -10.96 -4.57 8.64
N ALA A 114 -10.01 -5.20 7.95
CA ALA A 114 -9.76 -6.62 8.07
C ALA A 114 -9.29 -7.03 9.47
N ASP A 115 -8.57 -6.13 10.16
CA ASP A 115 -8.14 -6.29 11.55
C ASP A 115 -7.94 -4.91 12.21
N PRO A 116 -9.04 -4.23 12.62
CA PRO A 116 -8.99 -2.89 13.15
C PRO A 116 -8.32 -2.83 14.52
N GLU A 117 -8.40 -3.90 15.31
CA GLU A 117 -7.72 -4.02 16.59
C GLU A 117 -6.20 -4.09 16.41
N ALA A 118 -5.71 -4.86 15.44
CA ALA A 118 -4.28 -4.88 15.10
C ALA A 118 -3.80 -3.49 14.65
N ALA A 119 -4.57 -2.80 13.82
CA ALA A 119 -4.24 -1.45 13.39
C ALA A 119 -4.22 -0.45 14.56
N ALA A 120 -5.21 -0.52 15.45
CA ALA A 120 -5.25 0.30 16.67
C ALA A 120 -4.02 0.04 17.56
N GLN A 121 -3.58 -1.22 17.69
CA GLN A 121 -2.38 -1.56 18.46
C GLN A 121 -1.13 -0.86 17.91
N ILE A 122 -0.96 -0.83 16.57
CA ILE A 122 0.18 -0.17 15.92
C ILE A 122 0.20 1.33 16.20
N PHE A 123 -0.95 2.00 16.09
CA PHE A 123 -1.01 3.46 16.28
C PHE A 123 -0.98 3.89 17.76
N ASN A 124 -1.38 3.02 18.69
CA ASN A 124 -1.34 3.29 20.13
C ASN A 124 0.05 3.05 20.75
N ASP A 125 0.96 2.35 20.08
CA ASP A 125 2.36 2.23 20.50
C ASP A 125 3.16 3.46 20.04
N ASN A 126 3.56 4.32 20.96
CA ASN A 126 4.26 5.57 20.63
C ASN A 126 5.60 5.36 19.91
N ILE A 127 6.31 4.25 20.17
CA ILE A 127 7.61 3.97 19.52
C ILE A 127 7.36 3.57 18.07
N ILE A 128 6.37 2.70 17.84
CA ILE A 128 6.00 2.29 16.48
C ILE A 128 5.36 3.43 15.70
N ALA A 129 4.41 4.15 16.31
CA ALA A 129 3.74 5.30 15.69
C ALA A 129 4.76 6.33 15.23
N ALA A 130 5.77 6.65 16.06
CA ALA A 130 6.85 7.56 15.71
C ALA A 130 7.70 7.12 14.50
N LYS A 131 7.69 5.82 14.18
CA LYS A 131 8.43 5.22 13.06
C LYS A 131 7.52 4.82 11.89
N THR A 132 6.23 5.10 11.98
CA THR A 132 5.23 4.66 11.00
C THR A 132 5.00 5.71 9.92
N ILE A 133 4.99 5.26 8.67
CA ILE A 133 4.53 5.99 7.49
C ILE A 133 3.28 5.29 6.98
N VAL A 134 2.15 6.01 6.96
CA VAL A 134 0.89 5.51 6.40
C VAL A 134 0.74 5.99 4.97
N ILE A 135 0.44 5.05 4.08
CA ILE A 135 0.13 5.28 2.67
C ILE A 135 -1.38 5.05 2.48
N PRO A 136 -2.21 6.10 2.67
CA PRO A 136 -3.66 5.96 2.66
C PRO A 136 -4.26 6.02 1.24
N LEU A 137 -5.56 5.77 1.13
CA LEU A 137 -6.31 6.00 -0.11
C LEU A 137 -6.15 7.43 -0.64
N ASP A 138 -6.10 8.43 0.25
CA ASP A 138 -5.87 9.84 -0.09
C ASP A 138 -4.61 10.07 -0.94
N LEU A 139 -3.56 9.26 -0.71
CA LEU A 139 -2.31 9.32 -1.45
C LEU A 139 -2.31 8.39 -2.65
N THR A 140 -2.75 7.14 -2.47
CA THR A 140 -2.68 6.11 -3.53
C THR A 140 -3.57 6.44 -4.72
N HIS A 141 -4.71 7.11 -4.51
CA HIS A 141 -5.60 7.55 -5.60
C HIS A 141 -5.00 8.68 -6.47
N GLN A 142 -3.83 9.23 -6.11
CA GLN A 142 -3.06 10.14 -6.97
C GLN A 142 -2.23 9.37 -8.02
N VAL A 143 -1.99 8.07 -7.81
CA VAL A 143 -1.09 7.24 -8.63
C VAL A 143 -1.91 6.35 -9.55
N LEU A 144 -2.35 6.94 -10.67
CA LEU A 144 -3.23 6.27 -11.62
C LEU A 144 -2.45 5.58 -12.74
N ALA A 145 -2.87 4.36 -13.08
CA ALA A 145 -2.40 3.59 -14.23
C ALA A 145 -2.98 4.13 -15.54
N THR A 146 -2.70 5.41 -15.84
CA THR A 146 -3.17 6.11 -17.05
C THR A 146 -2.73 5.40 -18.33
N GLU A 147 -3.36 5.70 -19.47
CA GLU A 147 -2.94 5.13 -20.77
C GLU A 147 -1.44 5.34 -21.05
N ARG A 148 -0.92 6.53 -20.72
CA ARG A 148 0.51 6.83 -20.83
C ARG A 148 1.36 5.88 -19.98
N VAL A 149 0.95 5.63 -18.74
CA VAL A 149 1.64 4.70 -17.83
C VAL A 149 1.53 3.27 -18.34
N ARG A 150 0.35 2.81 -18.77
CA ARG A 150 0.18 1.46 -19.32
C ARG A 150 1.06 1.23 -20.53
N ASN A 151 1.16 2.21 -21.43
CA ASN A 151 2.08 2.15 -22.57
C ASN A 151 3.55 2.09 -22.11
N LEU A 152 3.94 2.86 -21.10
CA LEU A 152 5.28 2.77 -20.50
C LEU A 152 5.54 1.38 -19.92
N LEU A 153 4.59 0.78 -19.20
CA LEU A 153 4.75 -0.54 -18.61
C LEU A 153 4.80 -1.65 -19.66
N LEU A 154 3.94 -1.60 -20.68
CA LEU A 154 3.88 -2.60 -21.76
C LEU A 154 5.15 -2.60 -22.62
N TYR A 155 5.63 -1.41 -23.00
CA TYR A 155 6.66 -1.26 -24.04
C TYR A 155 8.03 -0.81 -23.49
N GLY A 156 8.08 -0.27 -22.27
CA GLY A 156 9.29 0.35 -21.72
C GLY A 156 9.60 1.72 -22.35
N LYS A 157 10.67 2.37 -21.86
CA LYS A 157 11.10 3.71 -22.34
C LYS A 157 11.35 3.81 -23.85
N SER A 158 11.79 2.72 -24.48
CA SER A 158 12.25 2.70 -25.88
C SER A 158 11.51 1.68 -26.76
N GLY A 159 10.43 1.06 -26.28
CA GLY A 159 9.74 0.00 -27.02
C GLY A 159 8.89 0.49 -28.17
N GLN A 160 8.81 -0.33 -29.22
CA GLN A 160 7.89 -0.13 -30.34
C GLN A 160 6.46 -0.48 -29.92
N ARG A 161 5.52 0.43 -30.15
CA ARG A 161 4.08 0.24 -29.86
C ARG A 161 3.40 -0.54 -30.99
N ASN A 162 3.77 -1.80 -31.14
CA ASN A 162 3.27 -2.69 -32.20
C ASN A 162 2.10 -3.59 -31.74
N GLY A 163 1.53 -3.32 -30.57
CA GLY A 163 0.42 -4.08 -29.99
C GLY A 163 0.84 -5.33 -29.20
N LYS A 164 2.13 -5.65 -29.13
CA LYS A 164 2.66 -6.74 -28.27
C LYS A 164 3.52 -6.16 -27.16
N ALA A 165 3.24 -6.55 -25.92
CA ALA A 165 4.12 -6.22 -24.80
C ALA A 165 5.56 -6.68 -25.08
N ARG A 166 6.52 -5.93 -24.55
CA ARG A 166 7.95 -6.21 -24.73
C ARG A 166 8.40 -7.52 -24.07
N SER A 167 7.69 -7.96 -23.03
CA SER A 167 7.94 -9.22 -22.33
C SER A 167 6.67 -9.79 -21.70
N THR A 168 6.70 -11.09 -21.36
CA THR A 168 5.62 -11.75 -20.60
C THR A 168 5.41 -11.11 -19.23
N LEU A 169 6.49 -10.70 -18.55
CA LEU A 169 6.43 -10.00 -17.26
C LEU A 169 5.62 -8.70 -17.38
N ARG A 170 5.94 -7.88 -18.39
CA ARG A 170 5.24 -6.61 -18.63
C ARG A 170 3.76 -6.81 -18.96
N GLN A 171 3.45 -7.79 -19.80
CA GLN A 171 2.05 -8.16 -20.10
C GLN A 171 1.31 -8.57 -18.83
N MET A 172 1.88 -9.47 -18.05
CA MET A 172 1.30 -9.98 -16.80
C MET A 172 1.01 -8.85 -15.79
N LEU A 173 1.98 -7.94 -15.58
CA LEU A 173 1.81 -6.82 -14.66
C LEU A 173 0.68 -5.88 -15.08
N VAL A 174 0.56 -5.59 -16.38
CA VAL A 174 -0.50 -4.71 -16.90
C VAL A 174 -1.86 -5.41 -16.87
N GLU A 175 -1.92 -6.72 -17.11
CA GLU A 175 -3.15 -7.52 -16.96
C GLU A 175 -3.66 -7.52 -15.51
N LEU A 176 -2.77 -7.79 -14.54
CA LEU A 176 -3.11 -7.74 -13.11
C LEU A 176 -3.59 -6.36 -12.67
N LEU A 177 -2.90 -5.31 -13.12
CA LEU A 177 -3.25 -3.93 -12.83
C LEU A 177 -4.61 -3.54 -13.40
N MET A 178 -4.94 -4.03 -14.60
CA MET A 178 -6.18 -3.68 -15.29
C MET A 178 -7.38 -4.51 -14.89
N TYR A 179 -7.19 -5.63 -14.17
CA TYR A 179 -8.28 -6.52 -13.77
C TYR A 179 -9.41 -5.81 -13.00
N PHE A 180 -9.07 -4.87 -12.13
CA PHE A 180 -10.03 -4.12 -11.32
C PHE A 180 -10.38 -2.72 -11.87
N ALA A 181 -9.90 -2.37 -13.07
CA ALA A 181 -10.12 -1.05 -13.66
C ALA A 181 -11.60 -0.69 -13.83
N GLU A 182 -12.41 -1.66 -14.26
CA GLU A 182 -13.86 -1.47 -14.46
C GLU A 182 -14.58 -1.18 -13.14
N THR A 183 -14.25 -1.90 -12.07
CA THR A 183 -14.79 -1.64 -10.73
C THR A 183 -14.46 -0.21 -10.29
N TYR A 184 -13.23 0.24 -10.50
CA TYR A 184 -12.83 1.60 -10.14
C TYR A 184 -13.51 2.68 -10.96
N ALA A 185 -13.69 2.45 -12.26
CA ALA A 185 -14.42 3.37 -13.12
C ALA A 185 -15.91 3.48 -12.70
N ASN A 186 -16.57 2.35 -12.45
CA ASN A 186 -18.00 2.30 -12.16
C ASN A 186 -18.35 2.77 -10.75
N VAL A 187 -17.52 2.43 -9.75
CA VAL A 187 -17.79 2.74 -8.33
C VAL A 187 -17.22 4.09 -7.94
N PHE A 188 -15.95 4.35 -8.27
CA PHE A 188 -15.22 5.54 -7.81
C PHE A 188 -15.08 6.63 -8.88
N GLY A 189 -15.59 6.40 -10.10
CA GLY A 189 -15.48 7.37 -11.20
C GLY A 189 -14.05 7.56 -11.71
N ILE A 190 -13.11 6.68 -11.33
CA ILE A 190 -11.69 6.78 -11.70
C ILE A 190 -11.50 6.17 -13.09
N THR A 191 -11.72 6.99 -14.13
CA THR A 191 -11.75 6.53 -15.53
C THR A 191 -10.39 6.63 -16.24
N ALA A 192 -9.46 7.42 -15.74
CA ALA A 192 -8.13 7.56 -16.34
C ALA A 192 -7.32 6.25 -16.28
N GLY A 193 -7.58 5.43 -15.25
CA GLY A 193 -6.98 4.13 -14.99
C GLY A 193 -7.02 3.81 -13.50
N PRO A 194 -6.95 2.53 -13.10
CA PRO A 194 -7.04 2.14 -11.70
C PRO A 194 -5.87 2.73 -10.88
N PRO A 195 -6.10 3.05 -9.60
CA PRO A 195 -5.03 3.47 -8.69
C PRO A 195 -4.10 2.30 -8.37
N LEU A 196 -2.84 2.62 -8.09
CA LEU A 196 -1.84 1.68 -7.60
C LEU A 196 -1.57 1.96 -6.12
N HIS A 197 -1.82 0.98 -5.25
CA HIS A 197 -1.74 1.15 -3.79
C HIS A 197 -0.40 0.68 -3.22
N ASP A 198 -0.23 -0.63 -3.10
CA ASP A 198 0.82 -1.30 -2.32
C ASP A 198 2.26 -0.90 -2.70
N PRO A 199 2.62 -0.76 -4.00
CA PRO A 199 3.98 -0.37 -4.38
C PRO A 199 4.40 1.01 -3.86
N ILE A 200 3.45 1.88 -3.46
CA ILE A 200 3.79 3.17 -2.83
C ILE A 200 4.34 2.97 -1.41
N ALA A 201 3.88 1.95 -0.68
CA ALA A 201 4.47 1.60 0.62
C ALA A 201 5.91 1.08 0.47
N VAL A 202 6.22 0.39 -0.64
CA VAL A 202 7.61 0.02 -0.98
C VAL A 202 8.44 1.28 -1.29
N ALA A 203 7.88 2.25 -2.00
CA ALA A 203 8.60 3.51 -2.29
C ALA A 203 9.06 4.25 -1.02
N ALA A 204 8.28 4.21 0.07
CA ALA A 204 8.70 4.79 1.34
C ALA A 204 9.91 4.08 1.98
N ALA A 205 10.16 2.82 1.66
CA ALA A 205 11.38 2.12 2.10
C ALA A 205 12.66 2.62 1.40
N LEU A 206 12.51 3.31 0.26
CA LEU A 206 13.62 3.88 -0.52
C LEU A 206 14.05 5.26 -0.03
N ILE A 207 13.41 5.83 1.01
CA ILE A 207 13.78 7.12 1.59
C ILE A 207 15.22 7.06 2.16
N GLY A 208 16.04 8.02 1.74
CA GLY A 208 17.46 8.13 2.05
C GLY A 208 18.36 7.30 1.13
N THR A 209 17.81 6.71 0.05
CA THR A 209 18.59 5.94 -0.95
C THR A 209 18.72 6.73 -2.27
N PRO A 210 19.62 6.32 -3.19
CA PRO A 210 19.72 6.94 -4.52
C PRO A 210 18.44 6.81 -5.38
N TRP A 211 17.49 5.95 -5.00
CA TRP A 211 16.22 5.74 -5.69
C TRP A 211 15.03 6.36 -4.96
N GLU A 212 15.28 7.28 -4.03
CA GLU A 212 14.24 7.97 -3.26
C GLU A 212 13.18 8.61 -4.17
N ILE A 213 11.92 8.36 -3.82
CA ILE A 213 10.77 9.04 -4.41
C ILE A 213 10.30 10.07 -3.38
N SER A 214 10.23 11.33 -3.79
CA SER A 214 9.88 12.42 -2.89
C SER A 214 8.43 12.29 -2.43
N PHE A 215 8.24 12.24 -1.12
CA PHE A 215 6.96 12.41 -0.44
C PHE A 215 6.87 13.83 0.11
N GLN A 216 5.68 14.42 0.08
CA GLN A 216 5.48 15.83 0.45
C GLN A 216 4.25 16.01 1.34
N ASP A 217 4.40 16.95 2.27
CA ASP A 217 3.36 17.41 3.18
C ASP A 217 2.65 18.66 2.64
N SER A 218 1.76 19.26 3.42
CA SER A 218 1.07 20.51 3.07
C SER A 218 2.00 21.72 3.04
N HIS A 219 3.07 21.69 3.84
CA HIS A 219 4.00 22.81 4.03
C HIS A 219 5.47 22.40 3.82
N ASN A 220 6.20 23.16 3.01
CA ASN A 220 7.61 22.90 2.66
C ASN A 220 8.63 23.12 3.79
N GLN A 221 8.20 23.36 5.04
CA GLN A 221 9.10 23.83 6.10
C GLN A 221 9.34 22.81 7.24
N ARG A 222 8.40 21.91 7.55
CA ARG A 222 8.58 20.84 8.56
C ARG A 222 7.69 19.62 8.26
N PRO A 223 8.17 18.39 8.56
CA PRO A 223 7.35 17.19 8.42
C PRO A 223 6.10 17.25 9.32
N GLU A 224 4.93 16.99 8.75
CA GLU A 224 3.69 16.84 9.50
C GLU A 224 3.68 15.49 10.23
N ARG A 225 3.23 15.53 11.49
CA ARG A 225 3.07 14.33 12.32
C ARG A 225 1.67 14.30 12.89
N PHE A 226 1.13 13.10 13.05
CA PHE A 226 -0.26 12.90 13.40
C PHE A 226 -0.41 11.91 14.56
N CYS A 227 -1.33 12.19 15.46
CA CYS A 227 -1.93 11.16 16.29
C CYS A 227 -2.98 10.46 15.43
N VAL A 228 -2.88 9.14 15.30
CA VAL A 228 -3.80 8.34 14.50
C VAL A 228 -4.55 7.39 15.42
N SER A 229 -5.85 7.27 15.23
CA SER A 229 -6.69 6.30 15.93
C SER A 229 -7.54 5.52 14.94
N VAL A 230 -7.97 4.33 15.35
CA VAL A 230 -8.85 3.45 14.58
C VAL A 230 -10.11 3.18 15.40
N GLU A 231 -11.27 3.36 14.79
CA GLU A 231 -12.56 2.98 15.39
C GLU A 231 -12.67 1.45 15.41
N THR A 232 -12.63 0.84 16.60
CA THR A 232 -12.71 -0.64 16.74
C THR A 232 -14.09 -1.14 17.13
N GLU A 233 -15.00 -0.24 17.53
CA GLU A 233 -16.33 -0.62 17.99
C GLU A 233 -17.27 -0.99 16.83
N GLY A 234 -18.10 -2.00 17.06
CA GLY A 234 -19.10 -2.48 16.10
C GLY A 234 -18.74 -3.79 15.41
N SER A 235 -19.75 -4.46 14.84
CA SER A 235 -19.52 -5.70 14.10
C SER A 235 -19.12 -5.42 12.65
N TYR A 236 -18.38 -6.35 12.05
CA TYR A 236 -18.08 -6.33 10.61
C TYR A 236 -19.35 -6.18 9.75
N LYS A 237 -20.44 -6.84 10.14
CA LYS A 237 -21.72 -6.77 9.42
C LYS A 237 -22.28 -5.35 9.48
N ASP A 238 -22.28 -4.73 10.65
CA ASP A 238 -22.78 -3.36 10.83
C ASP A 238 -21.92 -2.35 10.07
N ALA A 239 -20.61 -2.56 10.02
CA ALA A 239 -19.69 -1.73 9.25
C ALA A 239 -19.96 -1.81 7.73
N VAL A 240 -20.18 -3.02 7.20
CA VAL A 240 -20.56 -3.23 5.78
C VAL A 240 -21.91 -2.58 5.45
N GLU A 241 -22.86 -2.62 6.38
CA GLU A 241 -24.15 -1.95 6.26
C GLU A 241 -24.07 -0.42 6.52
N GLY A 242 -22.89 0.12 6.82
CA GLY A 242 -22.66 1.55 7.07
C GLY A 242 -23.21 2.06 8.42
N LYS A 243 -23.63 1.16 9.31
CA LYS A 243 -24.22 1.48 10.62
C LYS A 243 -23.19 1.86 11.66
N THR A 244 -21.96 1.38 11.52
CA THR A 244 -20.83 1.71 12.39
C THR A 244 -19.67 2.25 11.56
N ARG A 245 -18.71 2.85 12.26
CA ARG A 245 -17.47 3.37 11.68
C ARG A 245 -16.28 2.43 11.89
N THR A 246 -16.53 1.16 12.21
CA THR A 246 -15.49 0.16 12.48
C THR A 246 -14.46 0.15 11.35
N GLY A 247 -13.17 0.26 11.69
CA GLY A 247 -12.04 0.37 10.77
C GLY A 247 -11.77 1.79 10.23
N MET A 248 -12.56 2.80 10.60
CA MET A 248 -12.30 4.19 10.21
C MET A 248 -11.02 4.69 10.88
N THR A 249 -10.09 5.19 10.07
CA THR A 249 -8.88 5.86 10.53
C THR A 249 -9.14 7.35 10.72
N VAL A 250 -8.77 7.88 11.89
CA VAL A 250 -8.86 9.31 12.22
C VAL A 250 -7.46 9.83 12.46
N GLN A 251 -7.15 11.02 11.93
CA GLN A 251 -5.89 11.72 12.19
C GLN A 251 -6.14 13.06 12.88
N ILE A 252 -5.26 13.39 13.83
CA ILE A 252 -5.20 14.70 14.47
C ILE A 252 -3.78 15.23 14.28
N PRO A 253 -3.59 16.42 13.67
CA PRO A 253 -2.27 17.00 13.49
C PRO A 253 -1.64 17.33 14.84
N LEU A 254 -0.37 16.96 15.00
CA LEU A 254 0.42 17.25 16.18
C LEU A 254 1.18 18.56 16.02
N GLN A 255 1.61 19.11 17.15
CA GLN A 255 2.45 20.31 17.15
C GLN A 255 3.80 20.04 16.47
N PRO A 256 4.37 21.02 15.75
CA PRO A 256 5.66 20.83 15.07
C PRO A 256 6.77 20.35 16.02
N GLY A 257 7.41 19.22 15.67
CA GLY A 257 8.48 18.61 16.47
C GLY A 257 8.02 17.51 17.43
N ALA A 258 6.71 17.27 17.57
CA ALA A 258 6.20 16.08 18.25
C ALA A 258 6.46 14.81 17.43
N ASP A 259 6.70 13.71 18.12
CA ASP A 259 6.70 12.37 17.52
C ASP A 259 5.27 11.91 17.23
N GLY A 260 5.09 11.17 16.14
CA GLY A 260 3.80 10.62 15.74
C GLY A 260 3.86 9.93 14.38
N VAL A 261 2.71 9.64 13.80
CA VAL A 261 2.62 8.97 12.50
C VAL A 261 2.91 9.96 11.37
N THR A 262 3.65 9.53 10.35
CA THR A 262 3.83 10.30 9.11
C THR A 262 2.74 9.90 8.11
N ILE A 263 2.03 10.87 7.55
CA ILE A 263 1.01 10.64 6.51
C ILE A 263 1.28 11.60 5.35
N PRO A 264 1.99 11.16 4.28
CA PRO A 264 2.29 12.04 3.17
C PRO A 264 1.03 12.47 2.43
N ARG A 265 0.98 13.74 2.03
CA ARG A 265 -0.15 14.28 1.25
C ARG A 265 0.04 14.12 -0.25
N ARG A 266 1.28 14.08 -0.73
CA ARG A 266 1.64 13.95 -2.14
C ARG A 266 2.88 13.08 -2.30
N LEU A 267 3.07 12.54 -3.50
CA LEU A 267 4.35 12.00 -3.95
C LEU A 267 4.70 12.52 -5.33
N ASP A 268 5.98 12.46 -5.70
CA ASP A 268 6.40 12.64 -7.09
C ASP A 268 5.94 11.43 -7.95
N VAL A 269 4.71 11.52 -8.45
CA VAL A 269 4.08 10.48 -9.28
C VAL A 269 4.89 10.19 -10.55
N SER A 270 5.51 11.21 -11.15
CA SER A 270 6.28 11.02 -12.38
C SER A 270 7.57 10.25 -12.09
N HIS A 271 8.26 10.60 -11.01
CA HIS A 271 9.46 9.87 -10.58
C HIS A 271 9.12 8.45 -10.12
N PHE A 272 8.01 8.27 -9.39
CA PHE A 272 7.52 6.95 -8.99
C PHE A 272 7.39 5.99 -10.18
N TRP A 273 6.68 6.40 -11.24
CA TRP A 273 6.51 5.56 -12.43
C TRP A 273 7.82 5.30 -13.18
N LYS A 274 8.77 6.24 -13.14
CA LYS A 274 10.10 6.05 -13.72
C LYS A 274 10.88 4.99 -12.95
N VAL A 275 10.92 5.07 -11.62
CA VAL A 275 11.58 4.08 -10.76
C VAL A 275 10.94 2.69 -10.92
N LEU A 276 9.61 2.62 -10.97
CA LEU A 276 8.91 1.35 -11.21
C LEU A 276 9.28 0.75 -12.57
N GLU A 277 9.37 1.57 -13.63
CA GLU A 277 9.81 1.08 -14.94
C GLU A 277 11.27 0.63 -14.94
N ASP A 278 12.16 1.34 -14.24
CA ASP A 278 13.56 0.92 -14.05
C ASP A 278 13.64 -0.46 -13.36
N CYS A 279 12.81 -0.70 -12.34
CA CYS A 279 12.73 -2.01 -11.68
C CYS A 279 12.24 -3.11 -12.65
N ILE A 280 11.24 -2.81 -13.49
CA ILE A 280 10.72 -3.77 -14.47
C ILE A 280 11.76 -4.06 -15.55
N GLU A 281 12.51 -3.04 -16.00
CA GLU A 281 13.59 -3.22 -16.96
C GLU A 281 14.68 -4.16 -16.43
N MET A 282 15.11 -3.93 -15.17
CA MET A 282 16.08 -4.80 -14.51
C MET A 282 15.55 -6.24 -14.38
N ALA A 283 14.26 -6.40 -14.07
CA ALA A 283 13.63 -7.73 -13.99
C ALA A 283 13.56 -8.42 -15.36
N ASP A 284 13.22 -7.70 -16.43
CA ASP A 284 13.21 -8.22 -17.81
C ASP A 284 14.59 -8.75 -18.23
N GLU A 285 15.67 -8.03 -17.91
CA GLU A 285 17.03 -8.47 -18.19
C GLU A 285 17.38 -9.77 -17.45
N LYS A 286 16.96 -9.90 -16.19
CA LYS A 286 17.18 -11.12 -15.41
C LYS A 286 16.39 -12.31 -15.94
N VAL A 287 15.12 -12.12 -16.29
CA VAL A 287 14.28 -13.19 -16.86
C VAL A 287 14.85 -13.69 -18.20
N LYS A 288 15.37 -12.80 -19.04
CA LYS A 288 16.05 -13.19 -20.28
C LYS A 288 17.28 -14.06 -20.04
N LEU A 289 18.10 -13.71 -19.03
CA LEU A 289 19.31 -14.46 -18.69
C LEU A 289 19.01 -15.87 -18.15
N GLU A 290 17.87 -16.07 -17.49
CA GLU A 290 17.44 -17.40 -17.01
C GLU A 290 16.78 -18.27 -18.08
N SER A 291 16.48 -17.71 -19.26
CA SER A 291 15.80 -18.39 -20.37
C SER A 291 16.75 -18.91 -21.46
N VAL A 292 18.07 -18.71 -21.27
CA VAL A 292 19.17 -19.18 -22.14
C VAL A 292 19.93 -20.28 -21.41
#